data_AF-A0A7W1VXV4-F1
#
_entry.id   AF-A0A7W1VXV4-F1
#
_cell.length_a   1.000
_cell.length_b   1.000
_cell.length_c   1.000
_cell.angle_alpha   90.00
_cell.angle_beta   90.00
_cell.angle_gamma   90.00
#
_symmetry.space_group_name_H-M   'P 1'
#
loop_
_entity.id
_entity.type
_entity.pdbx_description
1 polymer ?
#
loop_
_entity_poly.entity_id
_entity_poly.type
_entity_poly.pdbx_seq_one_letter_code
_entity_poly.pdbx_strand_id
1 'polypeptide(L)'
;MVPTIVKTDFATLRRAYQEVQSFVEERAWEKIEGQQTSIEEDLGMAGDDNYELMEEFVTRYQLDATGFNYSKHFCSEGELFDSTAALVTLFLTVVRVLQWIVQMISFKTIRFDNTHMRDWPRHTYDLTFGDLLTWYLAKKFTIRGEVLFVLG
;
A
#
# COMPACT_ATOMS: atom_id res chain seq x y z
N MET A 1 -3.31 3.42 23.67
CA MET A 1 -3.56 4.80 23.23
C MET A 1 -5.01 5.16 23.52
N VAL A 2 -5.29 6.42 23.81
CA VAL A 2 -6.67 6.92 23.95
C VAL A 2 -7.21 7.19 22.54
N PRO A 3 -8.36 6.61 22.15
CA PRO A 3 -8.90 6.81 20.81
C PRO A 3 -9.31 8.26 20.59
N THR A 4 -9.08 8.78 19.39
CA THR A 4 -9.57 10.10 19.00
C THR A 4 -11.08 10.02 18.82
N ILE A 5 -11.84 10.88 19.52
CA ILE A 5 -13.30 10.92 19.41
C ILE A 5 -13.67 11.98 18.37
N VAL A 6 -14.33 11.56 17.30
CA VAL A 6 -14.88 12.47 16.28
C VAL A 6 -16.40 12.47 16.43
N LYS A 7 -16.95 13.61 16.86
CA LYS A 7 -18.39 13.82 16.89
C LYS A 7 -18.85 14.30 15.53
N THR A 8 -19.80 13.59 14.93
CA THR A 8 -20.36 13.92 13.62
C THR A 8 -21.81 13.47 13.54
N ASP A 9 -22.56 13.96 12.57
CA ASP A 9 -23.89 13.47 12.26
C ASP A 9 -23.85 12.53 11.04
N PHE A 10 -24.89 11.72 10.86
CA PHE A 10 -24.96 10.77 9.76
C PHE A 10 -24.89 11.44 8.37
N ALA A 11 -25.49 12.63 8.21
CA ALA A 11 -25.49 13.30 6.92
C ALA A 11 -24.09 13.81 6.54
N THR A 12 -23.36 14.35 7.51
CA THR A 12 -21.96 14.75 7.34
C THR A 12 -21.07 13.55 7.02
N LEU A 13 -21.19 12.46 7.78
CA LEU A 13 -20.43 11.24 7.53
C LEU A 13 -20.72 10.65 6.14
N ARG A 14 -22.00 10.60 5.73
CA ARG A 14 -22.39 10.10 4.41
C ARG A 14 -21.83 10.96 3.28
N ARG A 15 -21.87 12.28 3.41
CA ARG A 15 -21.30 13.20 2.40
C ARG A 15 -19.79 13.01 2.30
N ALA A 16 -19.10 12.92 3.43
CA ALA A 16 -17.66 12.68 3.46
C ALA A 16 -17.31 11.35 2.78
N TYR A 17 -18.06 10.29 3.07
CA TYR A 17 -17.90 9.00 2.41
C TYR A 17 -18.01 9.12 0.89
N GLN A 18 -19.08 9.75 0.40
CA GLN A 18 -19.32 9.90 -1.04
C GLN A 18 -18.25 10.77 -1.72
N GLU A 19 -17.78 11.83 -1.06
CA GLU A 19 -16.75 12.72 -1.58
C GLU A 19 -15.41 11.99 -1.70
N VAL A 20 -14.95 11.35 -0.62
CA VAL A 20 -13.67 10.61 -0.63
C VAL A 20 -13.75 9.41 -1.58
N GLN A 21 -14.90 8.73 -1.63
CA GLN A 21 -15.09 7.62 -2.56
C GLN A 21 -14.97 8.09 -4.01
N SER A 22 -15.69 9.16 -4.38
CA SER A 22 -15.62 9.72 -5.73
C SER A 22 -14.19 10.16 -6.08
N PHE A 23 -13.50 10.82 -5.14
CA PHE A 23 -12.12 11.25 -5.33
C PHE A 23 -11.17 10.09 -5.63
N VAL A 24 -11.27 8.99 -4.88
CA VAL A 24 -10.42 7.81 -5.05
C VAL A 24 -10.80 7.05 -6.32
N GLU A 25 -12.09 6.78 -6.56
CA GLU A 25 -12.56 6.04 -7.74
C GLU A 25 -12.37 6.78 -9.07
N GLU A 26 -12.19 8.11 -9.05
CA GLU A 26 -11.78 8.89 -10.24
C GLU A 26 -10.36 8.52 -10.73
N ARG A 27 -9.51 7.97 -9.85
CA ARG A 27 -8.09 7.68 -10.10
C ARG A 27 -7.76 6.20 -10.05
N ALA A 28 -8.48 5.46 -9.21
CA ALA A 28 -8.33 4.03 -9.06
C ALA A 28 -8.81 3.25 -10.28
N TRP A 29 -8.18 2.11 -10.54
CA TRP A 29 -8.60 1.16 -11.57
C TRP A 29 -9.82 0.34 -11.13
N GLU A 30 -9.93 0.10 -9.82
CA GLU A 30 -10.97 -0.69 -9.18
C GLU A 30 -11.89 0.18 -8.31
N LYS A 31 -13.02 -0.39 -7.89
CA LYS A 31 -14.01 0.30 -7.05
C LYS A 31 -13.80 0.04 -5.57
N ILE A 32 -14.24 0.99 -4.74
CA ILE A 32 -14.23 0.81 -3.30
C ILE A 32 -15.38 -0.11 -2.89
N GLU A 33 -15.04 -1.27 -2.33
CA GLU A 33 -16.02 -2.23 -1.79
C GLU A 33 -16.39 -1.92 -0.34
N GLY A 34 -15.51 -1.27 0.42
CA GLY A 34 -15.79 -0.87 1.79
C GLY A 34 -14.65 -0.14 2.49
N GLN A 35 -14.78 0.05 3.81
CA GLN A 35 -13.79 0.79 4.61
C GLN A 35 -12.43 0.09 4.72
N GLN A 36 -12.38 -1.22 4.49
CA GLN A 36 -11.13 -2.00 4.56
C GLN A 36 -10.43 -2.11 3.21
N THR A 37 -11.01 -1.54 2.14
CA THR A 37 -10.39 -1.57 0.81
C THR A 37 -9.05 -0.87 0.87
N SER A 38 -7.99 -1.61 0.56
CA SER A 38 -6.59 -1.19 0.55
C SER A 38 -6.26 -0.36 -0.69
N ILE A 39 -5.45 0.69 -0.55
CA ILE A 39 -5.13 1.61 -1.65
C ILE A 39 -4.18 0.97 -2.66
N GLU A 40 -3.17 0.24 -2.21
CA GLU A 40 -2.23 -0.45 -3.08
C GLU A 40 -2.73 -1.84 -3.46
N GLU A 41 -3.12 -2.66 -2.48
CA GLU A 41 -3.46 -4.08 -2.71
C GLU A 41 -4.78 -4.28 -3.47
N ASP A 42 -5.85 -3.58 -3.07
CA ASP A 42 -7.19 -3.79 -3.66
C ASP A 42 -7.46 -2.86 -4.85
N LEU A 43 -6.97 -1.62 -4.79
CA LEU A 43 -7.19 -0.63 -5.85
C LEU A 43 -6.08 -0.59 -6.90
N GLY A 44 -4.98 -1.32 -6.67
CA GLY A 44 -3.86 -1.41 -7.60
C GLY A 44 -3.09 -0.09 -7.78
N MET A 45 -3.23 0.87 -6.88
CA MET A 45 -2.49 2.14 -6.94
C MET A 45 -1.17 1.96 -6.23
N ALA A 46 -0.09 1.74 -6.99
CA ALA A 46 1.23 1.43 -6.46
C ALA A 46 2.28 2.42 -6.97
N GLY A 47 3.31 2.69 -6.16
CA GLY A 47 4.38 3.60 -6.54
C GLY A 47 3.86 5.01 -6.80
N ASP A 48 4.20 5.57 -7.96
CA ASP A 48 3.87 6.96 -8.30
C ASP A 48 2.35 7.21 -8.30
N ASP A 49 1.52 6.21 -8.63
CA ASP A 49 0.06 6.34 -8.61
C ASP A 49 -0.48 6.69 -7.21
N ASN A 50 -0.03 5.98 -6.16
CA ASN A 50 -0.49 6.28 -4.81
C ASN A 50 0.23 7.49 -4.20
N TYR A 51 1.45 7.80 -4.65
CA TYR A 51 2.13 9.03 -4.28
C TYR A 51 1.35 10.26 -4.77
N GLU A 52 1.00 10.31 -6.06
CA GLU A 52 0.22 11.38 -6.66
C GLU A 52 -1.17 11.48 -6.00
N LEU A 53 -1.84 10.35 -5.77
CA LEU A 53 -3.11 10.32 -5.04
C LEU A 53 -3.01 10.98 -3.67
N MET A 54 -1.98 10.67 -2.87
CA MET A 54 -1.79 11.25 -1.55
C MET A 54 -1.49 12.74 -1.61
N GLU A 55 -0.62 13.18 -2.52
CA GLU A 55 -0.28 14.59 -2.69
C GLU A 55 -1.52 15.42 -3.08
N GLU A 56 -2.31 14.92 -4.05
CA GLU A 56 -3.55 15.56 -4.46
C GLU A 56 -4.59 15.56 -3.34
N PHE A 57 -4.73 14.46 -2.60
CA PHE A 57 -5.69 14.35 -1.51
C PHE A 57 -5.41 15.38 -0.40
N VAL A 58 -4.15 15.49 0.01
CA VAL A 58 -3.71 16.46 1.02
C VAL A 58 -3.91 17.89 0.53
N THR A 59 -3.52 18.17 -0.71
CA THR A 59 -3.59 19.52 -1.29
C THR A 59 -5.02 19.98 -1.54
N ARG A 60 -5.84 19.14 -2.19
CA ARG A 60 -7.23 19.45 -2.57
C ARG A 60 -8.10 19.73 -1.36
N TYR A 61 -7.91 18.99 -0.27
CA TYR A 61 -8.73 19.12 0.94
C TYR A 61 -8.06 19.87 2.09
N GLN A 62 -6.87 20.45 1.83
CA GLN A 62 -6.07 21.22 2.80
C GLN A 62 -5.88 20.46 4.12
N LEU A 63 -5.45 19.20 4.02
CA LEU A 63 -5.33 18.31 5.17
C LEU A 63 -3.97 18.47 5.83
N ASP A 64 -3.94 18.33 7.15
CA ASP A 64 -2.69 18.24 7.88
C ASP A 64 -2.06 16.85 7.69
N ALA A 65 -0.89 16.83 7.04
CA ALA A 65 -0.09 15.63 6.82
C ALA A 65 1.01 15.44 7.88
N THR A 66 1.01 16.21 8.95
CA THR A 66 1.95 16.05 10.07
C THR A 66 1.84 14.63 10.62
N GLY A 67 2.97 13.90 10.60
CA GLY A 67 3.05 12.52 11.07
C GLY A 67 2.70 11.46 10.02
N PHE A 68 2.26 11.84 8.82
CA PHE A 68 2.18 10.91 7.69
C PHE A 68 3.59 10.57 7.20
N ASN A 69 3.87 9.28 7.03
CA ASN A 69 5.14 8.78 6.49
C ASN A 69 4.82 7.86 5.31
N TYR A 70 4.98 8.38 4.09
CA TYR A 70 4.71 7.64 2.86
C TYR A 70 5.42 6.29 2.84
N SER A 71 6.73 6.24 3.12
CA SER A 71 7.51 4.99 3.13
C SER A 71 7.03 3.99 4.18
N LYS A 72 6.26 4.38 5.20
CA LYS A 72 5.68 3.40 6.12
C LYS A 72 4.50 2.65 5.49
N HIS A 73 3.78 3.32 4.59
CA HIS A 73 2.50 2.86 4.05
C HIS A 73 2.61 2.32 2.63
N PHE A 74 3.55 2.81 1.84
CA PHE A 74 3.69 2.47 0.43
C PHE A 74 5.15 2.25 0.04
N CYS A 75 5.39 1.52 -1.03
CA CYS A 75 6.68 1.47 -1.71
C CYS A 75 6.75 2.55 -2.79
N SER A 76 7.92 3.14 -3.00
CA SER A 76 8.14 3.98 -4.19
C SER A 76 8.23 3.13 -5.47
N GLU A 77 8.00 3.72 -6.65
CA GLU A 77 8.12 2.99 -7.92
C GLU A 77 9.52 2.36 -8.08
N GLY A 78 10.58 3.06 -7.66
CA GLY A 78 11.93 2.51 -7.65
C GLY A 78 12.12 1.31 -6.70
N GLU A 79 11.37 1.25 -5.60
CA GLU A 79 11.32 0.08 -4.72
C GLU A 79 10.48 -1.05 -5.31
N LEU A 80 9.49 -0.77 -6.15
CA LEU A 80 8.67 -1.80 -6.80
C LEU A 80 9.38 -2.40 -8.03
N PHE A 81 10.11 -1.56 -8.78
CA PHE A 81 10.70 -1.89 -10.07
C PHE A 81 12.23 -1.69 -10.09
N ASP A 82 12.93 -2.12 -9.02
CA ASP A 82 14.40 -2.08 -9.00
C ASP A 82 14.99 -3.01 -10.07
N SER A 83 15.41 -2.39 -11.17
CA SER A 83 16.08 -3.04 -12.30
C SER A 83 17.31 -3.87 -11.87
N THR A 84 17.98 -3.50 -10.78
CA THR A 84 19.10 -4.26 -10.22
C THR A 84 18.63 -5.58 -9.65
N ALA A 85 17.52 -5.58 -8.89
CA ALA A 85 16.91 -6.78 -8.35
C ALA A 85 16.43 -7.72 -9.47
N ALA A 86 15.86 -7.16 -10.54
CA ALA A 86 15.47 -7.93 -11.73
C ALA A 86 16.69 -8.59 -12.39
N LEU A 87 17.80 -7.87 -12.58
CA LEU A 87 19.03 -8.41 -13.15
C LEU A 87 19.67 -9.48 -12.26
N VAL A 88 19.72 -9.27 -10.94
CA VAL A 88 20.22 -10.27 -9.99
C VAL A 88 19.34 -11.52 -10.01
N THR A 89 18.02 -11.36 -10.04
CA THR A 89 17.07 -12.48 -10.12
C THR A 89 17.25 -13.26 -11.41
N LEU A 90 17.42 -12.57 -12.55
CA LEU A 90 17.70 -13.20 -13.83
C LEU A 90 19.01 -13.99 -13.80
N PHE A 91 20.09 -13.40 -13.26
CA PHE A 91 21.37 -14.06 -13.11
C PHE A 91 21.29 -15.31 -12.20
N LEU A 92 20.65 -15.19 -11.03
CA LEU A 92 20.43 -16.29 -10.11
C LEU A 92 19.59 -17.41 -10.74
N THR A 93 18.63 -17.06 -11.59
CA THR A 93 17.82 -18.03 -12.35
C THR A 93 18.70 -18.82 -13.32
N VAL A 94 19.61 -18.17 -14.06
CA VAL A 94 20.59 -18.86 -14.91
C VAL A 94 21.47 -19.80 -14.09
N VAL A 95 21.97 -19.34 -12.94
CA VAL A 95 22.78 -20.19 -12.04
C VAL A 95 21.98 -21.41 -11.56
N ARG A 96 20.69 -21.24 -11.20
CA ARG A 96 19.82 -22.36 -10.80
C ARG A 96 19.58 -23.37 -11.92
N VAL A 97 19.39 -22.90 -13.15
CA VAL A 97 19.26 -23.80 -14.32
C VAL A 97 20.54 -24.62 -14.50
N LEU A 98 21.71 -24.00 -14.36
CA LEU A 98 22.99 -24.72 -14.43
C LEU A 98 23.16 -25.72 -13.28
N GLN A 99 22.83 -25.34 -12.04
CA GLN A 99 22.83 -26.23 -10.89
C GLN A 99 21.91 -27.44 -11.10
N TRP A 100 20.71 -27.21 -11.66
CA TRP A 100 19.77 -28.27 -11.99
C TRP A 100 20.32 -29.23 -13.05
N ILE A 101 20.96 -28.71 -14.11
CA ILE A 101 21.63 -29.54 -15.13
C ILE A 101 22.75 -30.39 -14.50
N VAL A 102 23.58 -29.80 -13.63
CA VAL A 102 24.65 -30.53 -12.92
C VAL A 102 24.06 -31.63 -12.02
N GLN A 103 22.96 -31.36 -11.32
CA GLN A 103 22.26 -32.38 -10.52
C GLN A 103 21.73 -33.53 -11.39
N MET A 104 21.21 -33.24 -12.58
CA MET A 104 20.72 -34.25 -13.52
C MET A 104 21.86 -35.12 -14.06
N ILE A 105 22.98 -34.54 -14.47
CA ILE A 105 24.15 -35.28 -15.00
C ILE A 105 24.84 -36.08 -13.88
N SER A 106 24.91 -35.53 -12.67
CA SER A 106 25.53 -36.20 -11.51
C SER A 106 24.61 -37.22 -10.82
N PHE A 107 23.45 -37.57 -11.40
CA PHE A 107 22.45 -38.45 -10.80
C PHE A 107 22.09 -38.07 -9.35
N LYS A 108 22.01 -36.77 -9.05
CA LYS A 108 21.71 -36.19 -7.73
C LYS A 108 22.74 -36.52 -6.64
N THR A 109 23.96 -36.91 -7.02
CA THR A 109 25.07 -37.12 -6.08
C THR A 109 25.54 -35.80 -5.47
N ILE A 110 25.50 -34.72 -6.25
CA ILE A 110 25.76 -33.35 -5.79
C ILE A 110 24.40 -32.69 -5.49
N ARG A 111 24.25 -32.06 -4.32
CA ARG A 111 23.07 -31.27 -3.95
C ARG A 111 23.49 -29.83 -3.67
N PHE A 112 22.77 -28.89 -4.24
CA PHE A 112 22.94 -27.46 -3.97
C PHE A 112 21.84 -27.01 -3.01
N ASP A 113 22.20 -26.24 -1.98
CA ASP A 113 21.24 -25.62 -1.08
C ASP A 113 20.54 -24.45 -1.78
N ASN A 114 19.29 -24.22 -1.44
CA ASN A 114 18.53 -23.10 -1.97
C ASN A 114 19.00 -21.84 -1.24
N THR A 115 19.80 -21.02 -1.91
CA THR A 115 19.95 -19.62 -1.51
C THR A 115 18.57 -18.97 -1.56
N HIS A 116 18.08 -18.54 -0.40
CA HIS A 116 16.86 -17.75 -0.29
C HIS A 116 17.06 -16.45 -1.06
N MET A 117 16.13 -16.17 -1.97
CA MET A 117 16.05 -14.85 -2.60
C MET A 117 15.55 -13.86 -1.56
N ARG A 118 16.04 -12.61 -1.64
CA ARG A 118 15.61 -11.53 -0.75
C ARG A 118 14.13 -11.25 -1.01
N ASP A 119 13.33 -11.17 0.04
CA ASP A 119 11.92 -10.77 -0.06
C ASP A 119 11.85 -9.33 -0.56
N TRP A 120 11.30 -9.16 -1.75
CA TRP A 120 11.14 -7.90 -2.45
C TRP A 120 9.73 -7.86 -3.05
N PRO A 121 8.98 -6.75 -2.91
CA PRO A 121 9.32 -5.52 -2.17
C PRO A 121 9.26 -5.70 -0.65
N ARG A 122 9.67 -4.69 0.12
CA ARG A 122 9.53 -4.70 1.59
C ARG A 122 8.05 -4.66 1.98
N HIS A 123 7.72 -5.23 3.13
CA HIS A 123 6.37 -5.13 3.68
C HIS A 123 6.04 -3.68 4.09
N THR A 124 4.86 -3.20 3.69
CA THR A 124 4.29 -1.89 4.03
C THR A 124 2.99 -2.06 4.82
N TYR A 125 2.55 -1.00 5.50
CA TYR A 125 1.23 -0.97 6.15
C TYR A 125 0.29 -0.15 5.26
N ASP A 126 -0.18 -0.74 4.17
CA ASP A 126 -1.08 -0.08 3.19
C ASP A 126 -2.18 0.70 3.91
N LEU A 127 -2.55 1.86 3.34
CA LEU A 127 -3.69 2.61 3.84
C LEU A 127 -4.97 2.00 3.31
N THR A 128 -6.04 2.12 4.10
CA THR A 128 -7.37 1.73 3.67
C THR A 128 -8.20 2.96 3.31
N PHE A 129 -9.25 2.77 2.53
CA PHE A 129 -10.26 3.80 2.29
C PHE A 129 -10.81 4.39 3.60
N GLY A 130 -10.97 3.58 4.64
CA GLY A 130 -11.37 4.02 5.97
C GLY A 130 -10.38 5.00 6.61
N ASP A 131 -9.07 4.85 6.35
CA ASP A 131 -8.04 5.76 6.81
C ASP A 131 -8.13 7.11 6.11
N LEU A 132 -8.32 7.13 4.78
CA LEU A 132 -8.56 8.38 4.04
C LEU A 132 -9.82 9.08 4.52
N LEU A 133 -10.92 8.36 4.71
CA LEU A 133 -12.17 8.92 5.23
C LEU A 133 -11.98 9.54 6.62
N THR A 134 -11.20 8.87 7.47
CA THR A 134 -10.88 9.36 8.81
C THR A 134 -10.02 10.61 8.76
N TRP A 135 -8.99 10.61 7.91
CA TRP A 135 -8.12 11.77 7.68
C TRP A 135 -8.93 12.96 7.16
N TYR A 136 -9.83 12.73 6.20
CA TYR A 136 -10.71 13.75 5.65
C TYR A 136 -11.59 14.42 6.72
N LEU A 137 -12.18 13.61 7.60
CA LEU A 137 -13.08 14.06 8.67
C LEU A 137 -12.32 14.74 9.82
N ALA A 138 -11.16 14.19 10.21
CA ALA A 138 -10.34 14.71 11.29
C ALA A 138 -9.50 15.92 10.88
N LYS A 139 -9.34 16.17 9.57
CA LYS A 139 -8.47 17.18 8.96
C LYS A 139 -6.98 17.03 9.29
N LYS A 140 -6.59 15.90 9.89
CA LYS A 140 -5.22 15.54 10.23
C LYS A 140 -5.02 14.04 10.01
N PHE A 141 -3.79 13.64 9.69
CA PHE A 141 -3.48 12.23 9.47
C PHE A 141 -3.81 11.42 10.73
N THR A 142 -4.71 10.45 10.60
CA THR A 142 -5.10 9.56 11.69
C THR A 142 -5.63 8.25 11.11
N ILE A 143 -5.13 7.13 11.63
CA ILE A 143 -5.53 5.78 11.20
C ILE A 143 -6.93 5.48 11.77
N ARG A 144 -7.79 4.88 10.95
CA ARG A 144 -9.19 4.55 11.27
C ARG A 144 -9.32 3.75 12.55
N GLY A 145 -8.41 2.81 12.80
CA GLY A 145 -8.37 1.97 14.00
C GLY A 145 -8.16 2.74 15.31
N GLU A 146 -7.68 3.99 15.24
CA GLU A 146 -7.46 4.86 16.39
C GLU A 146 -8.62 5.84 16.65
N VAL A 147 -9.70 5.76 15.87
CA VAL A 147 -10.81 6.74 15.90
C VAL A 147 -12.14 6.10 16.24
N LEU A 148 -12.89 6.78 17.11
CA LEU A 148 -14.27 6.43 17.44
C LEU A 148 -15.20 7.55 16.97
N PHE A 149 -16.08 7.22 16.03
CA PHE A 149 -17.13 8.12 15.57
C PHE A 149 -18.33 8.04 16.51
N VAL A 150 -18.72 9.17 17.07
CA VAL A 150 -19.93 9.30 17.89
C VAL A 150 -20.96 10.06 17.08
N LEU A 151 -22.07 9.39 16.77
CA LEU A 151 -23.21 9.99 16.07
C LEU A 151 -23.99 10.87 17.04
N GLY A 152 -24.08 12.16 16.71
CA GLY A 152 -24.87 13.17 17.42
C GLY A 152 -26.29 13.31 16.90
#